data_AF-K1T0S9-F1
#
_entry.id   AF-K1T0S9-F1
#
_cell.length_a   1.000
_cell.length_b   1.000
_cell.length_c   1.000
_cell.angle_alpha   90.00
_cell.angle_beta   90.00
_cell.angle_gamma   90.00
#
_symmetry.space_group_name_H-M   'P 1'
#
loop_
_entity.id
_entity.type
_entity.pdbx_description
1 polymer ?
#
loop_
_entity_poly.entity_id
_entity_poly.type
_entity_poly.pdbx_seq_one_letter_code
_entity_poly.pdbx_strand_id
1 'polypeptide(L)'
;MDDVTIEYYATAESGSWGSVGKAWMPLEGGTKDLLTYPAIGEGTQEVRITWGGSKDYAAWQWQGNVAVTGRAAAPFTRKEGVTEVSMVYNKDQSINYEATAQALREALLVSADPNVSINDVTVEYNAGTDLAKNFRPLDFDGFGFKFGLNEQTIRFTWRGNADYQAYTAEVTVEMTDSREASAIVLKPSISLIYNKDAAAMTQQIFEYVIDWDDSTLPDKSTLSADDFTIEYYATAKVVAGDLGGDVGLQKWVPIEGE
;
A
#
# COMPACT_ATOMS: atom_id res chain seq x y z
N MET A 1 4.79 -20.25 -42.65
CA MET A 1 5.57 -21.37 -42.06
C MET A 1 4.57 -22.48 -41.80
N ASP A 2 3.93 -23.00 -42.85
CA ASP A 2 2.62 -23.65 -42.68
C ASP A 2 2.71 -25.19 -42.80
N ASP A 3 3.88 -25.71 -43.14
CA ASP A 3 4.09 -27.15 -43.36
C ASP A 3 4.77 -27.87 -42.18
N VAL A 4 5.13 -27.12 -41.11
CA VAL A 4 5.79 -27.66 -39.91
C VAL A 4 4.82 -27.62 -38.73
N THR A 5 4.63 -28.76 -38.07
CA THR A 5 3.84 -28.88 -36.85
C THR A 5 4.75 -29.20 -35.66
N ILE A 6 4.59 -28.46 -34.57
CA ILE A 6 5.31 -28.70 -33.30
C ILE A 6 4.28 -29.02 -32.24
N GLU A 7 4.44 -30.17 -31.60
CA GLU A 7 3.56 -30.66 -30.54
C GLU A 7 4.38 -31.16 -29.36
N TYR A 8 3.76 -31.19 -28.19
CA TYR A 8 4.32 -31.84 -27.01
C TYR A 8 3.37 -32.92 -26.49
N TYR A 9 3.92 -33.93 -25.83
CA TYR A 9 3.14 -35.05 -25.32
C TYR A 9 2.55 -34.70 -23.94
N ALA A 10 1.29 -34.27 -23.95
CA ALA A 10 0.59 -33.75 -22.80
C ALA A 10 -0.20 -34.82 -22.05
N THR A 11 -0.41 -34.61 -20.75
CA THR A 11 -1.40 -35.32 -19.94
C THR A 11 -2.58 -34.39 -19.67
N ALA A 12 -3.81 -34.88 -19.79
CA ALA A 12 -5.01 -34.10 -19.55
C ALA A 12 -5.06 -33.61 -18.09
N GLU A 13 -5.69 -32.45 -17.87
CA GLU A 13 -5.81 -31.83 -16.54
C GLU A 13 -6.61 -32.71 -15.55
N SER A 14 -7.52 -33.54 -16.06
CA SER A 14 -8.26 -34.55 -15.27
C SER A 14 -7.40 -35.76 -14.89
N GLY A 15 -6.12 -35.78 -15.30
CA GLY A 15 -5.21 -36.90 -15.14
C GLY A 15 -5.26 -37.88 -16.32
N SER A 16 -4.49 -38.97 -16.22
CA SER A 16 -4.51 -40.06 -17.19
C SER A 16 -4.79 -41.40 -16.54
N TRP A 17 -5.50 -42.27 -17.26
CA TRP A 17 -5.66 -43.67 -16.91
C TRP A 17 -5.07 -44.53 -18.04
N GLY A 18 -3.82 -44.96 -17.88
CA GLY A 18 -3.07 -45.61 -18.95
C GLY A 18 -2.78 -44.66 -20.12
N SER A 19 -3.19 -45.04 -21.34
CA SER A 19 -3.05 -44.21 -22.54
C SER A 19 -4.20 -43.22 -22.74
N VAL A 20 -5.29 -43.35 -21.97
CA VAL A 20 -6.42 -42.41 -22.00
C VAL A 20 -6.04 -41.16 -21.21
N GLY A 21 -6.19 -39.99 -21.83
CA GLY A 21 -5.77 -38.71 -21.26
C GLY A 21 -4.32 -38.35 -21.55
N LYS A 22 -3.66 -39.00 -22.50
CA LYS A 22 -2.36 -38.56 -23.05
C LYS A 22 -2.46 -38.32 -24.55
N ALA A 23 -1.97 -37.18 -25.02
CA ALA A 23 -2.05 -36.82 -26.42
C ALA A 23 -0.91 -35.88 -26.85
N TRP A 24 -0.55 -35.93 -28.13
CA TRP A 24 0.20 -34.86 -28.76
C TRP A 24 -0.72 -33.64 -28.90
N MET A 25 -0.27 -32.52 -28.35
CA MET A 25 -1.00 -31.25 -28.29
C MET A 25 -0.12 -30.09 -28.78
N PRO A 26 -0.71 -29.01 -29.32
CA PRO A 26 -0.01 -27.75 -29.54
C PRO A 26 0.66 -27.25 -28.26
N LEU A 27 1.69 -26.40 -28.38
CA LEU A 27 2.42 -25.87 -27.22
C LEU A 27 1.52 -25.04 -26.29
N GLU A 28 0.47 -24.43 -26.84
CA GLU A 28 -0.55 -23.68 -26.10
C GLU A 28 -1.53 -24.59 -25.34
N GLY A 29 -1.49 -25.90 -25.58
CA GLY A 29 -2.46 -26.85 -25.04
C GLY A 29 -3.77 -26.83 -25.81
N GLY A 30 -4.87 -27.11 -25.12
CA GLY A 30 -6.22 -27.00 -25.66
C GLY A 30 -7.10 -28.22 -25.39
N THR A 31 -8.22 -28.30 -26.11
CA THR A 31 -9.20 -29.38 -25.93
C THR A 31 -9.08 -30.40 -27.04
N LYS A 32 -9.02 -31.69 -26.66
CA LYS A 32 -9.06 -32.81 -27.59
C LYS A 32 -9.89 -33.94 -26.97
N ASP A 33 -10.84 -34.46 -27.73
CA ASP A 33 -11.70 -35.57 -27.31
C ASP A 33 -12.39 -35.33 -25.94
N LEU A 34 -12.93 -34.12 -25.74
CA LEU A 34 -13.58 -33.65 -24.50
C LEU A 34 -12.64 -33.50 -23.28
N LEU A 35 -11.34 -33.67 -23.45
CA LEU A 35 -10.34 -33.48 -22.41
C LEU A 35 -9.56 -32.18 -22.64
N THR A 36 -9.31 -31.45 -21.55
CA THR A 36 -8.46 -30.26 -21.57
C THR A 36 -7.03 -30.64 -21.23
N TYR A 37 -6.09 -30.10 -21.99
CA TYR A 37 -4.66 -30.27 -21.79
C TYR A 37 -4.04 -28.90 -21.53
N PRO A 38 -3.09 -28.81 -20.58
CA PRO A 38 -2.43 -27.56 -20.25
C PRO A 38 -1.56 -27.06 -21.42
N ALA A 39 -1.02 -25.85 -21.32
CA ALA A 39 0.11 -25.45 -22.15
C ALA A 39 1.38 -26.19 -21.72
N ILE A 40 2.39 -26.22 -22.59
CA ILE A 40 3.69 -26.80 -22.28
C ILE A 40 4.29 -26.12 -21.03
N GLY A 41 4.71 -26.94 -20.07
CA GLY A 41 5.27 -26.47 -18.80
C GLY A 41 6.78 -26.64 -18.72
N GLU A 42 7.37 -26.13 -17.63
CA GLU A 42 8.77 -26.37 -17.29
C GLU A 42 9.06 -27.86 -17.10
N GLY A 43 10.33 -28.25 -17.29
CA GLY A 43 10.81 -29.62 -17.12
C GLY A 43 11.15 -30.32 -18.42
N THR A 44 11.35 -31.63 -18.36
CA THR A 44 11.63 -32.45 -19.54
C THR A 44 10.32 -32.77 -20.25
N GLN A 45 10.13 -32.20 -21.44
CA GLN A 45 8.95 -32.38 -22.25
C GLN A 45 9.29 -33.26 -23.45
N GLU A 46 8.45 -34.25 -23.74
CA GLU A 46 8.58 -35.01 -24.98
C GLU A 46 7.94 -34.20 -26.11
N VAL A 47 8.72 -33.82 -27.11
CA VAL A 47 8.33 -32.94 -28.20
C VAL A 47 8.45 -33.67 -29.53
N ARG A 48 7.52 -33.38 -30.44
CA ARG A 48 7.53 -33.88 -31.80
C ARG A 48 7.45 -32.73 -32.79
N ILE A 49 8.31 -32.78 -33.80
CA ILE A 49 8.33 -31.85 -34.93
C ILE A 49 8.07 -32.66 -36.19
N THR A 50 7.06 -32.29 -36.96
CA THR A 50 6.66 -32.96 -38.19
C THR A 50 6.68 -31.98 -39.35
N TRP A 51 7.30 -32.36 -40.47
CA TRP A 51 7.24 -31.59 -41.72
C TRP A 51 6.78 -32.47 -42.87
N GLY A 52 5.78 -32.00 -43.62
CA GLY A 52 5.13 -32.75 -44.70
C GLY A 52 5.96 -32.98 -45.96
N GLY A 53 7.15 -32.39 -46.06
CA GLY A 53 7.97 -32.43 -47.26
C GLY A 53 7.59 -31.35 -48.29
N SER A 54 8.24 -31.38 -49.44
CA SER A 54 7.91 -30.53 -50.58
C SER A 54 8.14 -31.27 -51.90
N LYS A 55 8.01 -30.58 -53.04
CA LYS A 55 8.26 -31.15 -54.37
C LYS A 55 9.65 -31.79 -54.49
N ASP A 56 10.65 -31.19 -53.84
CA ASP A 56 12.05 -31.55 -54.00
C ASP A 56 12.65 -32.23 -52.74
N TYR A 57 11.89 -32.35 -51.65
CA TYR A 57 12.38 -32.85 -50.35
C TYR A 57 11.35 -33.76 -49.67
N ALA A 58 11.81 -34.91 -49.15
CA ALA A 58 10.94 -35.86 -48.45
C ALA A 58 10.48 -35.33 -47.07
N ALA A 59 9.30 -35.80 -46.63
CA ALA A 59 8.79 -35.57 -45.28
C ALA A 59 9.72 -36.15 -44.21
N TRP A 60 9.71 -35.55 -43.02
CA TRP A 60 10.44 -36.07 -41.87
C TRP A 60 9.71 -35.77 -40.56
N GLN A 61 10.06 -36.54 -39.53
CA GLN A 61 9.56 -36.37 -38.17
C GLN A 61 10.72 -36.55 -37.19
N TRP A 62 10.81 -35.65 -36.22
CA TRP A 62 11.68 -35.78 -35.05
C TRP A 62 10.85 -35.91 -33.80
N GLN A 63 11.27 -36.78 -32.90
CA GLN A 63 10.70 -36.94 -31.56
C GLN A 63 11.84 -37.02 -30.56
N GLY A 64 11.75 -36.25 -29.48
CA GLY A 64 12.78 -36.27 -28.46
C GLY A 64 12.41 -35.45 -27.24
N ASN A 65 13.24 -35.56 -26.21
CA ASN A 65 13.08 -34.82 -24.98
C ASN A 65 13.71 -33.43 -25.10
N VAL A 66 12.94 -32.40 -24.74
CA VAL A 66 13.37 -31.00 -24.67
C VAL A 66 13.29 -30.54 -23.22
N ALA A 67 14.36 -29.97 -22.70
CA ALA A 67 14.35 -29.33 -21.39
C ALA A 67 13.78 -27.90 -21.53
N VAL A 68 12.58 -27.68 -21.01
CA VAL A 68 11.95 -26.37 -20.92
C VAL A 68 12.33 -25.75 -19.57
N THR A 69 13.12 -24.69 -19.59
CA THR A 69 13.56 -23.99 -18.37
C THR A 69 12.62 -22.85 -18.02
N GLY A 70 12.34 -22.69 -16.73
CA GLY A 70 11.57 -21.56 -16.21
C GLY A 70 12.28 -20.22 -16.31
N ARG A 71 11.50 -19.15 -16.05
CA ARG A 71 12.02 -17.81 -15.76
C ARG A 71 12.85 -17.82 -14.47
N ALA A 72 13.78 -16.88 -14.33
CA ALA A 72 14.54 -16.73 -13.10
C ALA A 72 13.63 -16.34 -11.92
N ALA A 73 14.04 -16.63 -10.69
CA ALA A 73 13.33 -16.13 -9.50
C ALA A 73 13.39 -14.59 -9.47
N ALA A 74 12.34 -13.94 -8.99
CA ALA A 74 12.29 -12.48 -8.88
C ALA A 74 13.52 -11.92 -8.13
N PRO A 75 14.08 -10.79 -8.57
CA PRO A 75 15.33 -10.27 -8.02
C PRO A 75 15.14 -9.55 -6.67
N PHE A 76 13.98 -9.68 -6.02
CA PHE A 76 13.71 -9.01 -4.75
C PHE A 76 14.15 -9.84 -3.57
N THR A 77 14.80 -9.20 -2.61
CA THR A 77 15.12 -9.78 -1.30
C THR A 77 14.59 -8.85 -0.21
N ARG A 78 14.08 -9.44 0.87
CA ARG A 78 13.68 -8.67 2.06
C ARG A 78 14.91 -8.25 2.84
N LYS A 79 14.95 -7.00 3.32
CA LYS A 79 15.94 -6.53 4.28
C LYS A 79 15.61 -7.10 5.66
N GLU A 80 16.59 -7.73 6.30
CA GLU A 80 16.44 -8.30 7.63
C GLU A 80 16.69 -7.25 8.72
N GLY A 81 16.06 -7.41 9.88
CA GLY A 81 16.28 -6.56 11.06
C GLY A 81 15.49 -5.24 11.10
N VAL A 82 14.63 -4.97 10.12
CA VAL A 82 13.73 -3.82 10.13
C VAL A 82 12.44 -4.21 10.85
N THR A 83 12.21 -3.62 12.02
CA THR A 83 11.02 -3.87 12.86
C THR A 83 10.02 -2.71 12.84
N GLU A 84 10.47 -1.51 12.45
CA GLU A 84 9.69 -0.28 12.46
C GLU A 84 9.81 0.44 11.12
N VAL A 85 8.71 1.02 10.65
CA VAL A 85 8.68 1.91 9.48
C VAL A 85 7.78 3.10 9.79
N SER A 86 8.30 4.30 9.55
CA SER A 86 7.54 5.52 9.80
C SER A 86 6.47 5.75 8.74
N MET A 87 5.28 6.13 9.19
CA MET A 87 4.21 6.62 8.32
C MET A 87 4.57 8.02 7.80
N VAL A 88 4.14 8.30 6.56
CA VAL A 88 4.32 9.62 5.95
C VAL A 88 2.97 10.33 5.96
N TYR A 89 2.95 11.60 6.36
CA TYR A 89 1.74 12.41 6.48
C TYR A 89 1.72 13.58 5.48
N ASN A 90 0.53 13.95 5.04
CA ASN A 90 0.27 15.17 4.28
C ASN A 90 0.23 16.39 5.21
N LYS A 91 0.21 17.59 4.64
CA LYS A 91 0.10 18.85 5.40
C LYS A 91 -1.17 18.93 6.24
N ASP A 92 -2.28 18.35 5.77
CA ASP A 92 -3.56 18.28 6.49
C ASP A 92 -3.59 17.16 7.56
N GLN A 93 -2.42 16.58 7.88
CA GLN A 93 -2.23 15.50 8.84
C GLN A 93 -2.88 14.16 8.44
N SER A 94 -3.48 14.06 7.26
CA SER A 94 -3.89 12.76 6.71
C SER A 94 -2.68 11.91 6.32
N ILE A 95 -2.85 10.58 6.27
CA ILE A 95 -1.78 9.68 5.85
C ILE A 95 -1.53 9.87 4.34
N ASN A 96 -0.28 10.05 3.96
CA ASN A 96 0.15 9.94 2.58
C ASN A 96 0.42 8.47 2.26
N TYR A 97 -0.58 7.77 1.75
CA TYR A 97 -0.50 6.32 1.48
C TYR A 97 0.52 5.96 0.41
N GLU A 98 0.70 6.79 -0.62
CA GLU A 98 1.69 6.55 -1.67
C GLU A 98 3.12 6.66 -1.13
N ALA A 99 3.40 7.75 -0.40
CA ALA A 99 4.71 7.94 0.23
C ALA A 99 4.98 6.91 1.34
N THR A 100 3.95 6.49 2.08
CA THR A 100 4.08 5.41 3.08
C THR A 100 4.37 4.06 2.42
N ALA A 101 3.71 3.74 1.29
CA ALA A 101 4.02 2.54 0.51
C ALA A 101 5.45 2.58 -0.03
N GLN A 102 5.93 3.76 -0.46
CA GLN A 102 7.31 3.95 -0.87
C GLN A 102 8.29 3.70 0.29
N ALA A 103 8.03 4.29 1.46
CA ALA A 103 8.85 4.08 2.66
C ALA A 103 8.92 2.59 3.04
N LEU A 104 7.79 1.86 2.96
CA LEU A 104 7.75 0.42 3.19
C LEU A 104 8.64 -0.36 2.21
N ARG A 105 8.57 -0.07 0.90
CA ARG A 105 9.45 -0.73 -0.10
C ARG A 105 10.92 -0.43 0.16
N GLU A 106 11.26 0.84 0.39
CA GLU A 106 12.64 1.25 0.61
C GLU A 106 13.21 0.67 1.90
N ALA A 107 12.41 0.60 2.95
CA ALA A 107 12.83 0.03 4.23
C ALA A 107 12.97 -1.49 4.18
N LEU A 108 12.10 -2.18 3.43
CA LEU A 108 11.95 -3.64 3.54
C LEU A 108 12.44 -4.43 2.33
N LEU A 109 12.65 -3.80 1.17
CA LEU A 109 13.03 -4.49 -0.06
C LEU A 109 14.35 -3.98 -0.63
N VAL A 110 15.06 -4.89 -1.28
CA VAL A 110 16.18 -4.59 -2.18
C VAL A 110 15.99 -5.40 -3.46
N SER A 111 16.28 -4.78 -4.61
CA SER A 111 16.41 -5.51 -5.87
C SER A 111 17.87 -5.84 -6.13
N ALA A 112 18.16 -7.09 -6.45
CA ALA A 112 19.46 -7.55 -6.90
C ALA A 112 19.74 -7.16 -8.37
N ASP A 113 18.70 -6.78 -9.12
CA ASP A 113 18.80 -6.32 -10.50
C ASP A 113 18.41 -4.83 -10.58
N PRO A 114 19.34 -3.92 -10.95
CA PRO A 114 19.06 -2.49 -11.03
C PRO A 114 18.02 -2.12 -12.10
N ASN A 115 17.72 -3.01 -13.05
CA ASN A 115 16.70 -2.78 -14.08
C ASN A 115 15.28 -3.14 -13.62
N VAL A 116 15.15 -3.77 -12.45
CA VAL A 116 13.86 -4.11 -11.86
C VAL A 116 13.66 -3.25 -10.62
N SER A 117 12.68 -2.34 -10.68
CA SER A 117 12.45 -1.37 -9.62
C SER A 117 11.60 -1.97 -8.49
N ILE A 118 11.95 -1.65 -7.24
CA ILE A 118 11.09 -1.95 -6.09
C ILE A 118 9.74 -1.22 -6.19
N ASN A 119 9.65 -0.12 -6.95
CA ASN A 119 8.41 0.64 -7.12
C ASN A 119 7.34 -0.15 -7.88
N ASP A 120 7.72 -1.17 -8.63
CA ASP A 120 6.78 -2.06 -9.33
C ASP A 120 6.12 -3.06 -8.37
N VAL A 121 6.62 -3.18 -7.14
CA VAL A 121 6.08 -4.05 -6.11
C VAL A 121 4.85 -3.39 -5.47
N THR A 122 3.71 -4.05 -5.54
CA THR A 122 2.48 -3.61 -4.88
C THR A 122 2.61 -3.81 -3.37
N VAL A 123 2.15 -2.84 -2.60
CA VAL A 123 2.12 -2.88 -1.13
C VAL A 123 0.67 -2.92 -0.66
N GLU A 124 0.35 -3.91 0.16
CA GLU A 124 -0.98 -4.11 0.74
C GLU A 124 -0.85 -4.39 2.23
N TYR A 125 -1.89 -4.10 3.02
CA TYR A 125 -1.95 -4.47 4.43
C TYR A 125 -3.09 -5.48 4.68
N ASN A 126 -2.97 -6.27 5.75
CA ASN A 126 -4.03 -7.18 6.18
C ASN A 126 -5.14 -6.42 6.91
N ALA A 127 -6.27 -6.19 6.24
CA ALA A 127 -7.49 -5.62 6.83
C ALA A 127 -8.39 -6.66 7.54
N GLY A 128 -7.93 -7.93 7.62
CA GLY A 128 -8.63 -9.05 8.23
C GLY A 128 -7.99 -9.53 9.53
N THR A 129 -8.34 -10.74 9.97
CA THR A 129 -7.69 -11.39 11.11
C THR A 129 -6.55 -12.31 10.63
N ASP A 130 -5.74 -12.82 11.55
CA ASP A 130 -4.70 -13.80 11.20
C ASP A 130 -5.26 -15.11 10.64
N LEU A 131 -6.50 -15.47 11.02
CA LEU A 131 -7.20 -16.66 10.55
C LEU A 131 -7.86 -16.45 9.18
N ALA A 132 -8.19 -15.21 8.84
CA ALA A 132 -8.87 -14.84 7.61
C ALA A 132 -8.27 -13.54 7.05
N LYS A 133 -7.05 -13.67 6.50
CA LYS A 133 -6.31 -12.54 5.93
C LYS A 133 -7.10 -11.91 4.78
N ASN A 134 -7.14 -10.58 4.77
CA ASN A 134 -7.84 -9.79 3.78
C ASN A 134 -6.93 -8.63 3.35
N PHE A 135 -6.03 -8.91 2.41
CA PHE A 135 -5.07 -7.92 1.93
C PHE A 135 -5.74 -6.86 1.07
N ARG A 136 -5.46 -5.59 1.39
CA ARG A 136 -6.05 -4.41 0.75
C ARG A 136 -5.01 -3.33 0.51
N PRO A 137 -5.24 -2.43 -0.45
CA PRO A 137 -4.46 -1.19 -0.59
C PRO A 137 -4.46 -0.39 0.71
N LEU A 138 -3.39 0.35 1.01
CA LEU A 138 -3.24 1.08 2.29
C LEU A 138 -4.38 2.09 2.54
N ASP A 139 -4.95 2.65 1.48
CA ASP A 139 -6.05 3.64 1.50
C ASP A 139 -7.46 3.01 1.56
N PHE A 140 -7.57 1.72 1.85
CA PHE A 140 -8.85 0.99 1.84
C PHE A 140 -9.91 1.56 2.79
N ASP A 141 -11.02 2.04 2.22
CA ASP A 141 -12.12 2.70 2.94
C ASP A 141 -13.27 1.75 3.35
N GLY A 142 -13.24 0.49 2.94
CA GLY A 142 -14.32 -0.47 3.21
C GLY A 142 -14.38 -1.02 4.65
N PHE A 143 -15.18 -2.08 4.85
CA PHE A 143 -15.32 -2.73 6.16
C PHE A 143 -14.10 -3.62 6.48
N GLY A 144 -13.50 -3.40 7.65
CA GLY A 144 -12.32 -4.15 8.13
C GLY A 144 -11.47 -3.31 9.08
N PHE A 145 -10.35 -3.88 9.50
CA PHE A 145 -9.31 -3.10 10.19
C PHE A 145 -8.74 -2.06 9.23
N LYS A 146 -8.44 -0.87 9.74
CA LYS A 146 -7.86 0.22 8.96
C LYS A 146 -6.35 0.20 9.09
N PHE A 147 -5.66 0.50 7.99
CA PHE A 147 -4.24 0.74 8.02
C PHE A 147 -3.93 1.94 8.90
N GLY A 148 -2.86 1.86 9.69
CA GLY A 148 -2.49 2.90 10.63
C GLY A 148 -1.26 2.52 11.44
N LEU A 149 -1.12 3.17 12.58
CA LEU A 149 -0.03 2.95 13.55
C LEU A 149 -0.08 1.55 14.17
N ASN A 150 0.99 1.22 14.89
CA ASN A 150 1.25 -0.06 15.55
C ASN A 150 1.54 -1.19 14.56
N GLU A 151 1.49 -2.43 15.04
CA GLU A 151 1.76 -3.61 14.25
C GLU A 151 0.81 -3.76 13.06
N GLN A 152 1.38 -3.89 11.86
CA GLN A 152 0.67 -4.14 10.60
C GLN A 152 1.31 -5.33 9.88
N THR A 153 0.47 -6.23 9.34
CA THR A 153 0.94 -7.27 8.42
C THR A 153 0.86 -6.75 6.99
N ILE A 154 2.02 -6.57 6.36
CA ILE A 154 2.20 -6.03 5.02
C ILE A 154 2.49 -7.17 4.04
N ARG A 155 1.87 -7.11 2.86
CA ARG A 155 2.16 -7.98 1.72
C ARG A 155 2.76 -7.18 0.58
N PHE A 156 3.87 -7.68 0.08
CA PHE A 156 4.51 -7.25 -1.15
C PHE A 156 4.13 -8.23 -2.27
N THR A 157 3.66 -7.71 -3.40
CA THR A 157 3.32 -8.53 -4.56
C THR A 157 3.87 -7.93 -5.84
N TRP A 158 4.55 -8.73 -6.66
CA TRP A 158 4.94 -8.37 -8.01
C TRP A 158 4.60 -9.49 -8.98
N ARG A 159 4.04 -9.15 -10.14
CA ARG A 159 3.53 -10.13 -11.11
C ARG A 159 4.63 -10.87 -11.88
N GLY A 160 5.89 -10.46 -11.75
CA GLY A 160 6.97 -10.91 -12.61
C GLY A 160 6.98 -10.17 -13.95
N ASN A 161 7.89 -10.55 -14.82
CA ASN A 161 8.02 -10.01 -16.18
C ASN A 161 8.51 -11.11 -17.15
N ALA A 162 8.98 -10.76 -18.34
CA ALA A 162 9.45 -11.76 -19.31
C ALA A 162 10.62 -12.61 -18.78
N ASP A 163 11.47 -12.02 -17.93
CA ASP A 163 12.72 -12.64 -17.46
C ASP A 163 12.56 -13.32 -16.09
N TYR A 164 11.64 -12.81 -15.26
CA TYR A 164 11.47 -13.20 -13.87
C TYR A 164 10.07 -13.72 -13.54
N GLN A 165 10.03 -14.72 -12.67
CA GLN A 165 8.81 -15.22 -12.04
C GLN A 165 8.19 -14.17 -11.11
N ALA A 166 6.93 -14.38 -10.71
CA ALA A 166 6.24 -13.53 -9.74
C ALA A 166 6.89 -13.58 -8.35
N TYR A 167 6.66 -12.55 -7.55
CA TYR A 167 7.15 -12.43 -6.18
C TYR A 167 5.99 -12.15 -5.23
N THR A 168 6.01 -12.82 -4.07
CA THR A 168 5.17 -12.45 -2.94
C THR A 168 5.93 -12.64 -1.64
N ALA A 169 5.79 -11.68 -0.74
CA ALA A 169 6.35 -11.76 0.61
C ALA A 169 5.42 -11.06 1.59
N GLU A 170 5.30 -11.62 2.79
CA GLU A 170 4.57 -11.03 3.90
C GLU A 170 5.54 -10.70 5.03
N VAL A 171 5.30 -9.59 5.70
CA VAL A 171 6.09 -9.15 6.85
C VAL A 171 5.20 -8.40 7.83
N THR A 172 5.47 -8.62 9.12
CA THR A 172 4.85 -7.86 10.19
C THR A 172 5.82 -6.78 10.63
N VAL A 173 5.36 -5.54 10.69
CA VAL A 173 6.17 -4.36 11.02
C VAL A 173 5.35 -3.40 11.88
N GLU A 174 6.00 -2.69 12.79
CA GLU A 174 5.37 -1.63 13.55
C GLU A 174 5.40 -0.32 12.75
N MET A 175 4.22 0.24 12.50
CA MET A 175 4.06 1.54 11.87
C MET A 175 4.12 2.64 12.93
N THR A 176 5.05 3.57 12.77
CA THR A 176 5.30 4.63 13.75
C THR A 176 4.96 6.02 13.22
N ASP A 177 4.60 6.92 14.13
CA ASP A 177 4.54 8.36 13.84
C ASP A 177 5.86 8.97 14.27
N SER A 178 6.68 9.38 13.31
CA SER A 178 8.00 9.98 13.55
C SER A 178 7.96 11.51 13.64
N ARG A 179 6.77 12.12 13.68
CA ARG A 179 6.65 13.57 13.86
C ARG A 179 7.04 13.93 15.30
N GLU A 180 7.65 15.10 15.47
CA GLU A 180 7.96 15.63 16.79
C GLU A 180 6.67 15.93 17.57
N ALA A 181 6.63 15.54 18.84
CA ALA A 181 5.50 15.82 19.70
C ALA A 181 5.44 17.31 20.03
N SER A 182 4.38 17.99 19.57
CA SER A 182 4.18 19.39 19.89
C SER A 182 3.79 19.61 21.35
N ALA A 183 4.34 20.65 21.98
CA ALA A 183 4.01 21.06 23.34
C ALA A 183 3.92 22.59 23.41
N ILE A 184 2.85 23.11 23.99
CA ILE A 184 2.63 24.55 24.16
C ILE A 184 2.91 24.93 25.62
N VAL A 185 3.78 25.91 25.81
CA VAL A 185 3.96 26.61 27.08
C VAL A 185 3.32 27.98 26.98
N LEU A 186 2.62 28.41 28.03
CA LEU A 186 2.01 29.74 28.11
C LEU A 186 2.86 30.64 29.00
N LYS A 187 3.01 31.91 28.62
CA LYS A 187 3.73 32.90 29.44
C LYS A 187 3.03 33.08 30.79
N PRO A 188 3.77 33.14 31.91
CA PRO A 188 3.17 33.32 33.22
C PRO A 188 2.53 34.72 33.32
N SER A 189 1.22 34.76 33.58
CA SER A 189 0.43 35.98 33.84
C SER A 189 0.63 37.10 32.83
N ILE A 190 -0.19 37.09 31.77
CA ILE A 190 -0.19 38.13 30.75
C ILE A 190 -1.48 38.96 30.76
N SER A 191 -1.36 40.26 30.51
CA SER A 191 -2.48 41.17 30.30
C SER A 191 -2.60 41.49 28.81
N LEU A 192 -3.76 41.22 28.22
CA LEU A 192 -4.06 41.57 26.83
C LEU A 192 -4.93 42.85 26.79
N ILE A 193 -4.80 43.62 25.72
CA ILE A 193 -5.68 44.76 25.50
C ILE A 193 -6.99 44.22 24.94
N TYR A 194 -8.10 44.48 25.64
CA TYR A 194 -9.41 44.09 25.15
C TYR A 194 -9.68 44.73 23.78
N ASN A 195 -10.09 43.89 22.83
CA ASN A 195 -10.56 44.29 21.53
C ASN A 195 -11.93 43.63 21.28
N LYS A 196 -12.88 44.39 20.72
CA LYS A 196 -14.19 43.87 20.35
C LYS A 196 -14.12 43.05 19.05
N ASP A 197 -13.13 43.33 18.20
CA ASP A 197 -12.85 42.53 17.02
C ASP A 197 -12.20 41.21 17.45
N ALA A 198 -12.91 40.11 17.22
CA ALA A 198 -12.49 38.77 17.58
C ALA A 198 -11.18 38.38 16.88
N ALA A 199 -11.00 38.75 15.60
CA ALA A 199 -9.75 38.45 14.88
C ALA A 199 -8.55 39.15 15.53
N ALA A 200 -8.73 40.39 15.98
CA ALA A 200 -7.70 41.13 16.71
C ALA A 200 -7.43 40.56 18.11
N MET A 201 -8.44 39.97 18.77
CA MET A 201 -8.24 39.24 20.03
C MET A 201 -7.50 37.92 19.81
N THR A 202 -7.91 37.13 18.84
CA THR A 202 -7.26 35.86 18.46
C THR A 202 -5.80 36.10 18.11
N GLN A 203 -5.50 37.13 17.31
CA GLN A 203 -4.12 37.48 16.96
C GLN A 203 -3.30 37.89 18.18
N GLN A 204 -3.87 38.66 19.13
CA GLN A 204 -3.18 38.99 20.38
C GLN A 204 -2.89 37.75 21.22
N ILE A 205 -3.81 36.79 21.27
CA ILE A 205 -3.62 35.54 22.02
C ILE A 205 -2.47 34.73 21.41
N PHE A 206 -2.51 34.51 20.09
CA PHE A 206 -1.46 33.81 19.35
C PHE A 206 -0.08 34.49 19.52
N GLU A 207 -0.04 35.82 19.44
CA GLU A 207 1.21 36.56 19.47
C GLU A 207 1.87 36.57 20.85
N TYR A 208 1.07 36.72 21.91
CA TYR A 208 1.58 37.08 23.24
C TYR A 208 1.38 36.02 24.32
N VAL A 209 0.36 35.15 24.22
CA VAL A 209 0.07 34.18 25.30
C VAL A 209 0.98 32.96 25.22
N ILE A 210 1.28 32.50 24.00
CA ILE A 210 2.19 31.37 23.76
C ILE A 210 3.62 31.82 24.06
N ASP A 211 4.33 31.06 24.88
CA ASP A 211 5.77 31.21 25.05
C ASP A 211 6.50 30.44 23.96
N TRP A 212 6.71 31.11 22.82
CA TRP A 212 7.32 30.51 21.62
C TRP A 212 8.73 29.97 21.85
N ASP A 213 9.47 30.54 22.81
CA ASP A 213 10.83 30.11 23.12
C ASP A 213 10.89 28.84 23.98
N ASP A 214 9.83 28.56 24.75
CA ASP A 214 9.73 27.38 25.64
C ASP A 214 8.77 26.31 25.11
N SER A 215 8.03 26.61 24.03
CA SER A 215 7.15 25.67 23.36
C SER A 215 7.92 24.80 22.36
N THR A 216 7.49 23.54 22.20
CA THR A 216 7.93 22.66 21.11
C THR A 216 6.93 22.80 19.97
N LEU A 217 7.15 23.77 19.09
CA LEU A 217 6.32 24.04 17.91
C LEU A 217 7.23 24.29 16.69
N PRO A 218 6.69 24.16 15.47
CA PRO A 218 7.35 24.72 14.28
C PRO A 218 7.71 26.19 14.47
N ASP A 219 8.67 26.67 13.68
CA ASP A 219 9.06 28.08 13.66
C ASP A 219 7.83 28.97 13.58
N LYS A 220 7.72 29.96 14.48
CA LYS A 220 6.55 30.86 14.56
C LYS A 220 6.18 31.47 13.22
N SER A 221 7.16 31.80 12.38
CA SER A 221 6.94 32.38 11.04
C SER A 221 6.24 31.44 10.05
N THR A 222 6.14 30.15 10.38
CA THR A 222 5.45 29.13 9.57
C THR A 222 4.02 28.89 10.01
N LEU A 223 3.62 29.50 11.13
CA LEU A 223 2.31 29.33 11.75
C LEU A 223 1.54 30.66 11.76
N SER A 224 0.23 30.57 11.75
CA SER A 224 -0.67 31.70 11.98
C SER A 224 -1.69 31.37 13.08
N ALA A 225 -2.48 32.36 13.47
CA ALA A 225 -3.60 32.15 14.38
C ALA A 225 -4.62 31.13 13.84
N ASP A 226 -4.73 30.95 12.52
CA ASP A 226 -5.68 30.03 11.89
C ASP A 226 -5.28 28.55 12.05
N ASP A 227 -4.00 28.29 12.36
CA ASP A 227 -3.51 26.93 12.66
C ASP A 227 -3.92 26.46 14.07
N PHE A 228 -4.55 27.34 14.87
CA PHE A 228 -4.94 27.09 16.25
C PHE A 228 -6.44 27.22 16.44
N THR A 229 -7.03 26.31 17.19
CA THR A 229 -8.36 26.51 17.76
C THR A 229 -8.19 27.23 19.10
N ILE A 230 -8.66 28.47 19.18
CA ILE A 230 -8.58 29.30 20.38
C ILE A 230 -10.00 29.50 20.93
N GLU A 231 -10.21 29.06 22.16
CA GLU A 231 -11.50 29.13 22.85
C GLU A 231 -11.33 29.79 24.22
N TYR A 232 -12.41 30.36 24.75
CA TYR A 232 -12.46 30.84 26.12
C TYR A 232 -13.61 30.19 26.89
N TYR A 233 -13.43 30.05 28.19
CA TYR A 233 -14.43 29.45 29.06
C TYR A 233 -15.43 30.51 29.53
N ALA A 234 -16.66 30.45 29.04
CA ALA A 234 -17.69 31.46 29.25
C ALA A 234 -18.86 30.93 30.08
N THR A 235 -19.45 31.80 30.91
CA THR A 235 -20.74 31.56 31.56
C THR A 235 -21.85 32.19 30.72
N ALA A 236 -22.82 31.39 30.29
CA ALA A 236 -23.95 31.89 29.50
C ALA A 236 -24.87 32.82 30.33
N LYS A 237 -25.33 33.91 29.70
CA LYS A 237 -26.36 34.81 30.20
C LYS A 237 -27.59 34.76 29.33
N VAL A 238 -28.77 34.59 29.91
CA VAL A 238 -30.03 34.72 29.17
C VAL A 238 -30.40 36.20 29.07
N VAL A 239 -30.65 36.67 27.84
CA VAL A 239 -31.23 37.99 27.58
C VAL A 239 -32.66 37.76 27.07
N ALA A 240 -33.60 37.58 28.00
CA ALA A 240 -35.03 37.57 27.71
C ALA A 240 -35.70 38.62 28.61
N GLY A 241 -36.18 39.72 28.01
CA GLY A 241 -37.00 40.79 28.61
C GLY A 241 -36.69 41.15 30.07
N ASP A 242 -35.89 42.21 30.29
CA ASP A 242 -35.61 42.87 31.59
C ASP A 242 -35.20 41.98 32.79
N LEU A 243 -34.95 40.68 32.59
CA LEU A 243 -34.45 39.76 33.60
C LEU A 243 -33.19 39.07 33.08
N GLY A 244 -32.05 39.73 33.25
CA GLY A 244 -30.74 39.12 33.05
C GLY A 244 -30.38 38.23 34.22
N GLY A 245 -30.27 36.92 34.00
CA GLY A 245 -29.78 35.94 34.97
C GLY A 245 -28.72 35.03 34.36
N ASP A 246 -27.67 34.74 35.14
CA ASP A 246 -26.66 33.72 34.81
C ASP A 246 -27.33 32.34 34.84
N VAL A 247 -27.22 31.57 33.77
CA VAL A 247 -27.84 30.22 33.70
C VAL A 247 -26.92 29.10 34.20
N GLY A 248 -25.77 29.43 34.78
CA GLY A 248 -24.85 28.46 35.38
C GLY A 248 -24.25 27.42 34.41
N LEU A 249 -24.51 27.57 33.11
CA LEU A 249 -23.94 26.73 32.06
C LEU A 249 -22.64 27.37 31.60
N GLN A 250 -21.52 26.80 32.03
CA GLN A 250 -20.19 27.16 31.57
C GLN A 250 -19.76 26.24 30.42
N LYS A 251 -19.21 26.81 29.36
CA LYS A 251 -18.69 26.04 28.22
C LYS A 251 -17.53 26.76 27.54
N TRP A 252 -16.73 25.99 26.82
CA TRP A 252 -15.77 26.52 25.86
C TRP A 252 -16.53 27.09 24.66
N VAL A 253 -16.16 28.30 24.26
CA VAL A 253 -16.73 28.99 23.10
C VAL A 253 -15.60 29.61 22.27
N PRO A 254 -15.77 29.71 20.95
CA PRO A 254 -14.83 30.45 20.09
C PRO A 254 -14.70 31.90 20.53
N ILE A 255 -13.56 32.53 20.25
CA ILE A 255 -13.34 33.97 20.53
C ILE A 255 -14.39 34.87 19.87
N GLU A 256 -14.94 34.46 18.72
CA GLU A 256 -16.04 35.16 18.03
C GLU A 256 -17.36 35.20 18.82
N GLY A 257 -17.50 34.33 19.83
CA GLY A 257 -18.76 34.06 20.52
C GLY A 257 -19.61 33.02 19.78
N GLU A 258 -20.78 32.73 20.35
CA GLU A 258 -21.85 31.97 19.69
C GLU A 258 -22.99 32.88 19.22
#